data_AF-A0A2E2EU30-F1
#
_entry.id   AF-A0A2E2EU30-F1
#
_cell.length_a   1.000
_cell.length_b   1.000
_cell.length_c   1.000
_cell.angle_alpha   90.00
_cell.angle_beta   90.00
_cell.angle_gamma   90.00
#
_symmetry.space_group_name_H-M   'P 1'
#
loop_
_entity.id
_entity.type
_entity.pdbx_description
1 polymer ?
#
loop_
_entity_poly.entity_id
_entity_poly.type
_entity_poly.pdbx_seq_one_letter_code
_entity_poly.pdbx_strand_id
1 'polypeptide(L)'
;MKHFFTVFIFLLAFSVNAQKFDTAVDYLEFVGEQQEGITKKMWKYTKAIAHSKSDRNVENKRKSLLKTLDKAIENIKKAPGYDGNEFKGQLLDRLRFNKNLLNNDYAKIIDMKEVAEQSYDLMEAYMMAQEMADKKLEETQEEYEANYYAFANKHNIKIVESETDLGKKMTLSNEVFGYYKKLYLIYFKVYINEVYLMEALNNNDANAIQQNANALSESAKEGLEILKSVENYKNDKSIVMATKKAFEFFIDEADNKMPVLVDFLVSKEDLEKTQTALEKTPQKKRTQEQIDGYNALVNKYNKGVKDYNKINTELNNKRETVINNLNNTNQNFLKKHIPND
;
A
#
# COMPACT_ATOMS: atom_id res chain seq x y z
N MET A 1 -50.28 60.60 38.81
CA MET A 1 -50.75 59.26 39.24
C MET A 1 -49.82 58.22 38.64
N LYS A 2 -49.27 57.35 39.49
CA LYS A 2 -48.42 56.22 39.09
C LYS A 2 -49.29 55.15 38.42
N HIS A 3 -48.95 54.73 37.22
CA HIS A 3 -49.39 53.43 36.71
C HIS A 3 -48.20 52.67 36.13
N PHE A 4 -47.81 51.63 36.87
CA PHE A 4 -47.11 50.45 36.38
C PHE A 4 -47.91 49.82 35.23
N PHE A 5 -47.26 49.35 34.16
CA PHE A 5 -47.77 48.19 33.43
C PHE A 5 -46.65 47.43 32.70
N THR A 6 -46.25 46.33 33.36
CA THR A 6 -45.93 44.98 32.89
C THR A 6 -45.46 44.77 31.44
N VAL A 7 -44.23 44.27 31.35
CA VAL A 7 -43.60 43.61 30.19
C VAL A 7 -44.31 42.29 29.88
N PHE A 8 -44.73 42.09 28.64
CA PHE A 8 -45.17 40.78 28.12
C PHE A 8 -44.15 40.32 27.07
N ILE A 9 -43.17 39.52 27.49
CA ILE A 9 -42.25 38.84 26.57
C ILE A 9 -43.02 37.65 25.98
N PHE A 10 -43.41 37.77 24.71
CA PHE A 10 -43.94 36.67 23.92
C PHE A 10 -42.76 35.74 23.57
N LEU A 11 -42.56 34.70 24.39
CA LEU A 11 -41.71 33.56 24.04
C LEU A 11 -42.42 32.79 22.92
N LEU A 12 -42.07 33.10 21.67
CA LEU A 12 -42.35 32.25 20.52
C LEU A 12 -41.58 30.94 20.72
N ALA A 13 -42.27 29.96 21.31
CA ALA A 13 -41.84 28.57 21.28
C ALA A 13 -41.88 28.12 19.81
N PHE A 14 -40.73 28.15 19.16
CA PHE A 14 -40.54 27.38 17.93
C PHE A 14 -40.66 25.90 18.32
N SER A 15 -41.80 25.30 18.02
CA SER A 15 -41.97 23.86 18.03
C SER A 15 -40.97 23.26 17.05
N VAL A 16 -39.83 22.81 17.56
CA VAL A 16 -38.95 21.92 16.83
C VAL A 16 -39.74 20.63 16.65
N ASN A 17 -40.35 20.44 15.49
CA ASN A 17 -40.93 19.14 15.15
C ASN A 17 -39.79 18.13 15.13
N ALA A 18 -39.66 17.36 16.20
CA ALA A 18 -38.94 16.11 16.14
C ALA A 18 -39.61 15.28 15.04
N GLN A 19 -38.86 14.89 13.99
CA GLN A 19 -39.34 13.95 12.98
C GLN A 19 -39.92 12.74 13.72
N LYS A 20 -41.23 12.50 13.61
CA LYS A 20 -41.81 11.22 14.02
C LYS A 20 -41.93 10.38 12.76
N PHE A 21 -41.57 9.10 12.87
CA PHE A 21 -41.75 8.15 11.79
C PHE A 21 -43.13 7.53 11.92
N ASP A 22 -43.96 7.68 10.89
CA ASP A 22 -45.34 7.19 10.90
C ASP A 22 -45.39 5.66 10.69
N THR A 23 -44.40 5.12 9.97
CA THR A 23 -44.25 3.69 9.71
C THR A 23 -42.81 3.20 9.90
N ALA A 24 -42.64 1.89 10.07
CA ALA A 24 -41.33 1.23 10.10
C ALA A 24 -40.57 1.41 8.77
N VAL A 25 -41.29 1.55 7.66
CA VAL A 25 -40.73 1.81 6.33
C VAL A 25 -40.13 3.21 6.28
N ASP A 26 -40.83 4.24 6.78
CA ASP A 26 -40.30 5.62 6.82
C ASP A 26 -39.00 5.70 7.62
N TYR A 27 -38.91 4.92 8.71
CA TYR A 27 -37.68 4.84 9.50
C TYR A 27 -36.54 4.14 8.75
N LEU A 28 -36.82 3.02 8.05
CA LEU A 28 -35.82 2.35 7.24
C LEU A 28 -35.38 3.18 6.03
N GLU A 29 -36.27 3.94 5.41
CA GLU A 29 -35.92 4.87 4.33
C GLU A 29 -34.96 5.95 4.84
N PHE A 30 -35.27 6.57 5.98
CA PHE A 30 -34.36 7.52 6.63
C PHE A 30 -32.98 6.92 6.92
N VAL A 31 -32.94 5.71 7.49
CA VAL A 31 -31.66 5.01 7.77
C VAL A 31 -30.92 4.69 6.45
N GLY A 32 -31.65 4.23 5.44
CA GLY A 32 -31.15 3.91 4.11
C GLY A 32 -30.48 5.10 3.45
N GLU A 33 -31.09 6.29 3.51
CA GLU A 33 -30.49 7.53 2.99
C GLU A 33 -29.16 7.88 3.69
N GLN A 34 -29.09 7.74 5.02
CA GLN A 34 -27.85 7.98 5.76
C GLN A 34 -26.77 6.97 5.36
N GLN A 35 -27.16 5.70 5.21
CA GLN A 35 -26.25 4.62 4.84
C GLN A 35 -25.75 4.75 3.41
N GLU A 36 -26.59 5.09 2.44
CA GLU A 36 -26.22 5.19 1.03
C GLU A 36 -25.06 6.19 0.83
N GLY A 37 -25.11 7.32 1.53
CA GLY A 37 -24.04 8.32 1.52
C GLY A 37 -22.72 7.76 2.04
N ILE A 38 -22.75 7.02 3.15
CA ILE A 38 -21.57 6.39 3.76
C ILE A 38 -21.01 5.33 2.81
N THR A 39 -21.85 4.43 2.34
CA THR A 39 -21.55 3.36 1.39
C THR A 39 -20.82 3.89 0.15
N LYS A 40 -21.39 4.91 -0.51
CA LYS A 40 -20.76 5.52 -1.70
C LYS A 40 -19.40 6.14 -1.39
N LYS A 41 -19.20 6.69 -0.18
CA LYS A 41 -17.94 7.32 0.22
C LYS A 41 -16.89 6.28 0.63
N MET A 42 -17.30 5.20 1.28
CA MET A 42 -16.48 4.04 1.57
C MET A 42 -15.95 3.44 0.28
N TRP A 43 -16.84 3.18 -0.68
CA TRP A 43 -16.46 2.68 -2.01
C TRP A 43 -15.43 3.56 -2.71
N LYS A 44 -15.65 4.88 -2.71
CA LYS A 44 -14.71 5.85 -3.28
C LYS A 44 -13.36 5.87 -2.57
N TYR A 45 -13.34 5.59 -1.27
CA TYR A 45 -12.12 5.47 -0.48
C TYR A 45 -11.36 4.19 -0.83
N THR A 46 -12.03 3.02 -0.83
CA THR A 46 -11.47 1.73 -1.24
C THR A 46 -10.89 1.80 -2.66
N LYS A 47 -11.61 2.42 -3.61
CA LYS A 47 -11.11 2.66 -4.98
C LYS A 47 -9.88 3.56 -5.01
N ALA A 48 -9.82 4.57 -4.14
CA ALA A 48 -8.65 5.44 -4.07
C ALA A 48 -7.42 4.67 -3.57
N ILE A 49 -7.57 3.76 -2.60
CA ILE A 49 -6.49 2.85 -2.18
C ILE A 49 -6.07 1.95 -3.35
N ALA A 50 -7.03 1.38 -4.08
CA ALA A 50 -6.78 0.45 -5.18
C ALA A 50 -6.07 1.06 -6.40
N HIS A 51 -6.42 2.30 -6.75
CA HIS A 51 -6.11 2.86 -8.06
C HIS A 51 -5.35 4.18 -8.01
N SER A 52 -5.26 4.83 -6.84
CA SER A 52 -4.58 6.12 -6.73
C SER A 52 -3.11 5.95 -6.35
N LYS A 53 -2.24 6.63 -7.10
CA LYS A 53 -0.82 6.82 -6.73
C LYS A 53 -0.61 7.99 -5.75
N SER A 54 -1.69 8.67 -5.33
CA SER A 54 -1.60 9.91 -4.55
C SER A 54 -2.14 9.70 -3.14
N ASP A 55 -1.25 9.72 -2.16
CA ASP A 55 -1.60 9.65 -0.74
C ASP A 55 -2.52 10.80 -0.34
N ARG A 56 -2.28 12.00 -0.89
CA ARG A 56 -3.17 13.14 -0.72
C ARG A 56 -4.60 12.85 -1.18
N ASN A 57 -4.78 12.14 -2.30
CA ASN A 57 -6.11 11.78 -2.77
C ASN A 57 -6.79 10.76 -1.84
N VAL A 58 -6.05 9.73 -1.40
CA VAL A 58 -6.55 8.74 -0.41
C VAL A 58 -7.00 9.44 0.86
N GLU A 59 -6.15 10.32 1.40
CA GLU A 59 -6.43 11.09 2.61
C GLU A 59 -7.64 12.03 2.44
N ASN A 60 -7.79 12.67 1.28
CA ASN A 60 -8.96 13.49 0.99
C ASN A 60 -10.26 12.66 0.96
N LYS A 61 -10.22 11.43 0.42
CA LYS A 61 -11.38 10.52 0.46
C LYS A 61 -11.70 10.09 1.88
N ARG A 62 -10.69 9.76 2.68
CA ARG A 62 -10.83 9.44 4.11
C ARG A 62 -11.51 10.57 4.88
N LYS A 63 -11.00 11.81 4.76
CA LYS A 63 -11.63 13.00 5.37
C LYS A 63 -13.07 13.23 4.91
N SER A 64 -13.35 13.01 3.62
CA SER A 64 -14.72 13.12 3.11
C SER A 64 -15.65 12.05 3.69
N LEU A 65 -15.15 10.84 3.92
CA LEU A 65 -15.91 9.75 4.55
C LEU A 65 -16.17 10.06 6.02
N LEU A 66 -15.17 10.49 6.77
CA LEU A 66 -15.30 10.92 8.17
C LEU A 66 -16.36 12.01 8.34
N LYS A 67 -16.36 13.04 7.49
CA LYS A 67 -17.38 14.10 7.51
C LYS A 67 -18.79 13.55 7.23
N THR A 68 -18.90 12.50 6.42
CA THR A 68 -20.19 11.86 6.11
C THR A 68 -20.67 11.02 7.29
N LEU A 69 -19.77 10.29 7.95
CA LEU A 69 -20.05 9.56 9.19
C LEU A 69 -20.50 10.51 10.31
N ASP A 70 -19.84 11.65 10.49
CA ASP A 70 -20.21 12.65 11.49
C ASP A 70 -21.64 13.16 11.32
N LYS A 71 -22.01 13.49 10.07
CA LYS A 71 -23.36 13.93 9.74
C LYS A 71 -24.39 12.83 9.99
N ALA A 72 -24.11 11.60 9.56
CA ALA A 72 -25.02 10.48 9.77
C ALA A 72 -25.22 10.18 11.26
N ILE A 73 -24.13 10.19 12.05
CA ILE A 73 -24.19 10.05 13.52
C ILE A 73 -25.06 11.15 14.12
N GLU A 74 -24.88 12.41 13.72
CA GLU A 74 -25.67 13.52 14.23
C GLU A 74 -27.16 13.39 13.86
N ASN A 75 -27.46 13.05 12.61
CA ASN A 75 -28.83 12.86 12.12
C ASN A 75 -29.54 11.72 12.85
N ILE A 76 -28.91 10.54 12.92
CA ILE A 76 -29.48 9.37 13.61
C ILE A 76 -29.62 9.64 15.10
N LYS A 77 -28.66 10.35 15.72
CA LYS A 77 -28.75 10.72 17.14
C LYS A 77 -29.98 11.58 17.42
N LYS A 78 -30.28 12.56 16.55
CA LYS A 78 -31.42 13.49 16.69
C LYS A 78 -32.77 12.85 16.34
N ALA A 79 -32.81 11.94 15.37
CA ALA A 79 -34.03 11.22 15.01
C ALA A 79 -34.50 10.29 16.14
N PRO A 80 -35.80 10.16 16.44
CA PRO A 80 -36.28 9.13 17.36
C PRO A 80 -36.06 7.73 16.76
N GLY A 81 -35.91 6.71 17.59
CA GLY A 81 -36.00 5.33 17.10
C GLY A 81 -37.45 4.94 16.78
N TYR A 82 -37.62 3.91 15.96
CA TYR A 82 -38.91 3.28 15.71
C TYR A 82 -39.00 1.96 16.49
N ASP A 83 -40.12 1.75 17.19
CA ASP A 83 -40.33 0.58 18.06
C ASP A 83 -39.20 0.34 19.08
N GLY A 84 -38.77 1.45 19.71
CA GLY A 84 -37.65 1.47 20.65
C GLY A 84 -36.36 2.05 20.04
N ASN A 85 -35.27 1.95 20.80
CA ASN A 85 -33.97 2.52 20.41
C ASN A 85 -32.90 1.45 20.13
N GLU A 86 -33.26 0.17 20.07
CA GLU A 86 -32.30 -0.93 19.88
C GLU A 86 -31.58 -0.80 18.54
N PHE A 87 -32.31 -0.81 17.42
CA PHE A 87 -31.73 -0.65 16.09
C PHE A 87 -31.01 0.68 15.92
N LYS A 88 -31.55 1.77 16.50
CA LYS A 88 -30.87 3.07 16.57
C LYS A 88 -29.51 2.98 17.28
N GLY A 89 -29.45 2.27 18.41
CA GLY A 89 -28.23 2.06 19.18
C GLY A 89 -27.17 1.31 18.38
N GLN A 90 -27.55 0.18 17.78
CA GLN A 90 -26.68 -0.61 16.90
C GLN A 90 -26.10 0.23 15.75
N LEU A 91 -26.94 1.05 15.10
CA LEU A 91 -26.47 1.97 14.04
C LEU A 91 -25.43 2.97 14.56
N LEU A 92 -25.71 3.62 15.70
CA LEU A 92 -24.81 4.63 16.25
C LEU A 92 -23.47 4.03 16.70
N ASP A 93 -23.49 2.85 17.31
CA ASP A 93 -22.28 2.20 17.80
C ASP A 93 -21.38 1.77 16.64
N ARG A 94 -21.95 1.18 15.59
CA ARG A 94 -21.23 0.88 14.35
C ARG A 94 -20.64 2.12 13.70
N LEU A 95 -21.43 3.19 13.54
CA LEU A 95 -20.94 4.41 12.88
C LEU A 95 -19.79 5.07 13.66
N ARG A 96 -19.87 5.05 15.00
CA ARG A 96 -18.79 5.53 15.87
C ARG A 96 -17.56 4.63 15.77
N PHE A 97 -17.75 3.32 15.72
CA PHE A 97 -16.67 2.37 15.51
C PHE A 97 -15.94 2.65 14.19
N ASN A 98 -16.67 2.75 13.08
CA ASN A 98 -16.08 3.06 11.77
C ASN A 98 -15.36 4.41 11.75
N LYS A 99 -15.92 5.43 12.40
CA LYS A 99 -15.25 6.72 12.56
C LYS A 99 -13.94 6.58 13.35
N ASN A 100 -13.94 5.85 14.46
CA ASN A 100 -12.76 5.65 15.29
C ASN A 100 -11.67 4.88 14.55
N LEU A 101 -12.05 3.81 13.85
CA LEU A 101 -11.15 3.01 13.01
C LEU A 101 -10.48 3.89 11.94
N LEU A 102 -11.27 4.67 11.20
CA LEU A 102 -10.77 5.59 10.17
C LEU A 102 -9.92 6.74 10.72
N ASN A 103 -10.16 7.19 11.95
CA ASN A 103 -9.38 8.27 12.56
C ASN A 103 -8.06 7.79 13.18
N ASN A 104 -8.08 6.67 13.89
CA ASN A 104 -6.97 6.26 14.75
C ASN A 104 -6.09 5.21 14.08
N ASP A 105 -6.69 4.12 13.60
CA ASP A 105 -5.94 2.99 13.07
C ASP A 105 -5.36 3.33 11.70
N TYR A 106 -6.11 4.04 10.86
CA TYR A 106 -5.60 4.50 9.56
C TYR A 106 -4.56 5.63 9.66
N ALA A 107 -4.59 6.48 10.70
CA ALA A 107 -3.52 7.46 10.91
C ALA A 107 -2.20 6.73 11.23
N LYS A 108 -2.24 5.72 12.11
CA LYS A 108 -1.08 4.87 12.41
C LYS A 108 -0.58 4.11 11.19
N ILE A 109 -1.49 3.61 10.35
CA ILE A 109 -1.12 2.95 9.08
C ILE A 109 -0.37 3.92 8.16
N ILE A 110 -0.74 5.20 8.11
CA ILE A 110 0.00 6.22 7.34
C ILE A 110 1.40 6.39 7.91
N ASP A 111 1.55 6.51 9.23
CA ASP A 111 2.88 6.62 9.87
C ASP A 111 3.75 5.37 9.58
N MET A 112 3.16 4.17 9.64
CA MET A 112 3.85 2.93 9.29
C MET A 112 4.29 2.89 7.82
N LYS A 113 3.51 3.49 6.91
CA LYS A 113 3.85 3.56 5.48
C LYS A 113 5.16 4.31 5.24
N GLU A 114 5.43 5.37 6.00
CA GLU A 114 6.64 6.20 5.83
C GLU A 114 7.94 5.42 6.03
N VAL A 115 7.90 4.40 6.89
CA VAL A 115 9.05 3.55 7.21
C VAL A 115 8.93 2.15 6.64
N ALA A 116 7.80 1.79 6.01
CA ALA A 116 7.52 0.44 5.53
C ALA A 116 8.60 -0.07 4.55
N GLU A 117 9.13 0.81 3.70
CA GLU A 117 10.12 0.43 2.68
C GLU A 117 11.54 0.21 3.24
N GLN A 118 11.76 0.45 4.54
CA GLN A 118 13.09 0.30 5.18
C GLN A 118 13.45 -1.16 5.48
N SER A 119 12.47 -2.05 5.67
CA SER A 119 12.72 -3.47 5.90
C SER A 119 11.50 -4.33 5.56
N TYR A 120 11.73 -5.62 5.31
CA TYR A 120 10.64 -6.57 5.08
C TYR A 120 9.63 -6.58 6.24
N ASP A 121 10.11 -6.63 7.49
CA ASP A 121 9.25 -6.71 8.67
C ASP A 121 8.35 -5.48 8.81
N LEU A 122 8.87 -4.28 8.50
CA LEU A 122 8.08 -3.05 8.53
C LEU A 122 7.03 -3.03 7.43
N MET A 123 7.37 -3.50 6.22
CA MET A 123 6.40 -3.64 5.13
C MET A 123 5.32 -4.67 5.44
N GLU A 124 5.69 -5.83 5.99
CA GLU A 124 4.74 -6.87 6.41
C GLU A 124 3.81 -6.36 7.51
N ALA A 125 4.35 -5.68 8.54
CA ALA A 125 3.55 -5.08 9.59
C ALA A 125 2.58 -4.03 9.03
N TYR A 126 3.04 -3.18 8.10
CA TYR A 126 2.20 -2.20 7.43
C TYR A 126 1.05 -2.86 6.65
N MET A 127 1.35 -3.88 5.83
CA MET A 127 0.33 -4.60 5.05
C MET A 127 -0.67 -5.35 5.93
N MET A 128 -0.20 -5.94 7.03
CA MET A 128 -1.04 -6.62 8.02
C MET A 128 -1.96 -5.64 8.74
N ALA A 129 -1.47 -4.46 9.12
CA ALA A 129 -2.29 -3.42 9.73
C ALA A 129 -3.40 -2.95 8.77
N GLN A 130 -3.07 -2.78 7.48
CA GLN A 130 -4.08 -2.48 6.46
C GLN A 130 -5.12 -3.58 6.34
N GLU A 131 -4.71 -4.84 6.23
CA GLU A 131 -5.62 -5.98 6.13
C GLU A 131 -6.56 -6.09 7.33
N MET A 132 -6.04 -5.89 8.55
CA MET A 132 -6.86 -5.91 9.76
C MET A 132 -7.89 -4.76 9.78
N ALA A 133 -7.50 -3.58 9.31
CA ALA A 133 -8.42 -2.44 9.21
C ALA A 133 -9.51 -2.68 8.16
N ASP A 134 -9.14 -3.19 6.99
CA ASP A 134 -10.07 -3.51 5.89
C ASP A 134 -11.06 -4.61 6.30
N LYS A 135 -10.57 -5.65 7.01
CA LYS A 135 -11.40 -6.74 7.55
C LYS A 135 -12.40 -6.24 8.60
N LYS A 136 -11.98 -5.39 9.54
CA LYS A 136 -12.89 -4.78 10.51
C LYS A 136 -13.99 -3.96 9.84
N LEU A 137 -13.67 -3.24 8.76
CA LEU A 137 -14.68 -2.50 8.00
C LEU A 137 -15.70 -3.43 7.33
N GLU A 138 -15.24 -4.55 6.76
CA GLU A 138 -16.12 -5.58 6.18
C GLU A 138 -17.03 -6.20 7.25
N GLU A 139 -16.48 -6.67 8.37
CA GLU A 139 -17.24 -7.26 9.48
C GLU A 139 -18.34 -6.30 9.99
N THR A 140 -18.03 -5.01 10.11
CA THR A 140 -19.03 -4.01 10.54
C THR A 140 -20.12 -3.75 9.50
N GLN A 141 -19.82 -3.97 8.22
CA GLN A 141 -20.78 -3.83 7.13
C GLN A 141 -21.71 -5.05 7.10
N GLU A 142 -21.18 -6.25 7.28
CA GLU A 142 -21.97 -7.47 7.42
C GLU A 142 -22.90 -7.41 8.65
N GLU A 143 -22.40 -6.95 9.79
CA GLU A 143 -23.21 -6.78 11.01
C GLU A 143 -24.36 -5.78 10.79
N TYR A 144 -24.11 -4.69 10.05
CA TYR A 144 -25.17 -3.76 9.67
C TYR A 144 -26.24 -4.41 8.82
N GLU A 145 -25.84 -5.15 7.79
CA GLU A 145 -26.79 -5.81 6.89
C GLU A 145 -27.65 -6.81 7.67
N ALA A 146 -27.05 -7.60 8.56
CA ALA A 146 -27.78 -8.50 9.45
C ALA A 146 -28.81 -7.77 10.32
N ASN A 147 -28.42 -6.68 10.98
CA ASN A 147 -29.33 -5.88 11.81
C ASN A 147 -30.43 -5.19 10.99
N TYR A 148 -30.10 -4.71 9.79
CA TYR A 148 -31.05 -4.10 8.85
C TYR A 148 -32.11 -5.11 8.40
N TYR A 149 -31.71 -6.32 8.01
CA TYR A 149 -32.64 -7.39 7.63
C TYR A 149 -33.47 -7.90 8.82
N ALA A 150 -32.88 -8.00 10.01
CA ALA A 150 -33.60 -8.38 11.22
C ALA A 150 -34.72 -7.37 11.53
N PHE A 151 -34.43 -6.06 11.45
CA PHE A 151 -35.43 -5.01 11.62
C PHE A 151 -36.52 -5.09 10.55
N ALA A 152 -36.14 -5.22 9.28
CA ALA A 152 -37.09 -5.35 8.18
C ALA A 152 -38.04 -6.54 8.38
N ASN A 153 -37.50 -7.71 8.74
CA ASN A 153 -38.29 -8.92 9.00
C ASN A 153 -39.23 -8.75 10.19
N LYS A 154 -38.77 -8.17 11.31
CA LYS A 154 -39.59 -7.89 12.50
C LYS A 154 -40.82 -7.03 12.16
N HIS A 155 -40.70 -6.14 11.18
CA HIS A 155 -41.76 -5.24 10.75
C HIS A 155 -42.45 -5.66 9.44
N ASN A 156 -42.23 -6.89 8.97
CA ASN A 156 -42.82 -7.44 7.73
C ASN A 156 -42.50 -6.61 6.47
N ILE A 157 -41.34 -5.96 6.44
CA ILE A 157 -40.86 -5.17 5.31
C ILE A 157 -40.08 -6.09 4.37
N LYS A 158 -40.48 -6.11 3.09
CA LYS A 158 -39.76 -6.84 2.05
C LYS A 158 -38.69 -5.93 1.44
N ILE A 159 -37.42 -6.29 1.63
CA ILE A 159 -36.30 -5.61 0.98
C ILE A 159 -36.19 -6.08 -0.47
N VAL A 160 -36.15 -5.14 -1.41
CA VAL A 160 -35.81 -5.42 -2.81
C VAL A 160 -34.33 -5.10 -2.98
N GLU A 161 -33.49 -6.12 -3.08
CA GLU A 161 -32.08 -5.94 -3.37
C GLU A 161 -31.90 -5.36 -4.79
N SER A 162 -31.01 -4.37 -4.92
CA SER A 162 -30.56 -3.90 -6.23
C SER A 162 -29.16 -4.43 -6.54
N GLU A 163 -28.79 -4.51 -7.82
CA GLU A 163 -27.49 -5.00 -8.35
C GLU A 163 -26.24 -4.22 -7.86
N THR A 164 -26.41 -3.28 -6.93
CA THR A 164 -25.37 -2.35 -6.44
C THR A 164 -24.79 -2.71 -5.08
N ASP A 165 -24.95 -3.97 -4.66
CA ASP A 165 -24.57 -4.44 -3.32
C ASP A 165 -23.09 -4.13 -2.98
N LEU A 166 -22.91 -3.11 -2.13
CA LEU A 166 -21.59 -2.67 -1.71
C LEU A 166 -20.88 -3.75 -0.91
N GLY A 167 -21.60 -4.51 -0.08
CA GLY A 167 -21.01 -5.59 0.72
C GLY A 167 -20.26 -6.56 -0.18
N LYS A 168 -20.94 -7.05 -1.23
CA LYS A 168 -20.33 -7.91 -2.27
C LYS A 168 -19.12 -7.26 -2.96
N LYS A 169 -19.17 -5.96 -3.27
CA LYS A 169 -18.04 -5.24 -3.87
C LYS A 169 -16.85 -5.11 -2.91
N MET A 170 -17.11 -4.91 -1.62
CA MET A 170 -16.08 -4.82 -0.58
C MET A 170 -15.40 -6.17 -0.36
N THR A 171 -16.17 -7.24 -0.19
CA THR A 171 -15.63 -8.61 -0.06
C THR A 171 -14.76 -8.98 -1.26
N LEU A 172 -15.25 -8.74 -2.47
CA LEU A 172 -14.46 -8.97 -3.69
C LEU A 172 -13.17 -8.14 -3.71
N SER A 173 -13.23 -6.87 -3.29
CA SER A 173 -12.05 -6.01 -3.27
C SER A 173 -11.03 -6.48 -2.23
N ASN A 174 -11.47 -6.89 -1.05
CA ASN A 174 -10.61 -7.41 0.01
C ASN A 174 -9.91 -8.70 -0.42
N GLU A 175 -10.61 -9.61 -1.10
CA GLU A 175 -10.03 -10.83 -1.68
C GLU A 175 -8.90 -10.49 -2.68
N VAL A 176 -9.15 -9.54 -3.58
CA VAL A 176 -8.17 -9.08 -4.58
C VAL A 176 -6.96 -8.42 -3.90
N PHE A 177 -7.19 -7.58 -2.89
CA PHE A 177 -6.11 -6.94 -2.13
C PHE A 177 -5.28 -7.96 -1.36
N GLY A 178 -5.89 -8.96 -0.74
CA GLY A 178 -5.17 -10.03 -0.03
C GLY A 178 -4.23 -10.77 -0.98
N TYR A 179 -4.74 -11.14 -2.17
CA TYR A 179 -3.92 -11.77 -3.21
C TYR A 179 -2.74 -10.88 -3.65
N TYR A 180 -3.02 -9.61 -3.92
CA TYR A 180 -2.01 -8.63 -4.31
C TYR A 180 -0.93 -8.44 -3.23
N LYS A 181 -1.33 -8.20 -1.97
CA LYS A 181 -0.42 -8.00 -0.83
C LYS A 181 0.49 -9.21 -0.65
N LYS A 182 -0.06 -10.44 -0.73
CA LYS A 182 0.74 -11.67 -0.68
C LYS A 182 1.85 -11.70 -1.72
N LEU A 183 1.52 -11.44 -2.99
CA LEU A 183 2.53 -11.41 -4.06
C LEU A 183 3.49 -10.24 -3.95
N TYR A 184 3.02 -9.09 -3.47
CA TYR A 184 3.88 -7.94 -3.22
C TYR A 184 4.90 -8.23 -2.12
N LEU A 185 4.52 -8.85 -1.00
CA LEU A 185 5.46 -9.21 0.06
C LEU A 185 6.52 -10.22 -0.41
N ILE A 186 6.12 -11.22 -1.21
CA ILE A 186 7.07 -12.15 -1.84
C ILE A 186 8.09 -11.38 -2.68
N TYR A 187 7.63 -10.45 -3.52
CA TYR A 187 8.52 -9.59 -4.31
C TYR A 187 9.41 -8.70 -3.43
N PHE A 188 8.81 -8.03 -2.44
CA PHE A 188 9.48 -7.03 -1.61
C PHE A 188 10.61 -7.65 -0.77
N LYS A 189 10.42 -8.89 -0.30
CA LYS A 189 11.45 -9.66 0.41
C LYS A 189 12.74 -9.81 -0.41
N VAL A 190 12.62 -9.94 -1.73
CA VAL A 190 13.78 -10.00 -2.63
C VAL A 190 14.29 -8.60 -2.95
N TYR A 191 13.37 -7.69 -3.27
CA TYR A 191 13.70 -6.32 -3.69
C TYR A 191 14.47 -5.52 -2.63
N ILE A 192 14.23 -5.74 -1.34
CA ILE A 192 14.97 -5.03 -0.29
C ILE A 192 16.48 -5.32 -0.35
N ASN A 193 16.89 -6.53 -0.77
CA ASN A 193 18.32 -6.84 -0.98
C ASN A 193 18.90 -6.09 -2.18
N GLU A 194 18.08 -5.79 -3.20
CA GLU A 194 18.49 -4.93 -4.32
C GLU A 194 18.69 -3.48 -3.87
N VAL A 195 17.86 -2.98 -2.95
CA VAL A 195 18.07 -1.65 -2.35
C VAL A 195 19.44 -1.58 -1.65
N TYR A 196 19.78 -2.58 -0.84
CA TYR A 196 21.07 -2.65 -0.16
C TYR A 196 22.24 -2.82 -1.15
N LEU A 197 22.05 -3.60 -2.22
CA LEU A 197 23.04 -3.75 -3.29
C LEU A 197 23.30 -2.41 -3.99
N MET A 198 22.25 -1.64 -4.30
CA MET A 198 22.38 -0.33 -4.92
C MET A 198 23.09 0.68 -4.01
N GLU A 199 22.84 0.64 -2.70
CA GLU A 199 23.58 1.44 -1.72
C GLU A 199 25.07 1.08 -1.72
N ALA A 200 25.40 -0.22 -1.70
CA ALA A 200 26.78 -0.71 -1.75
C ALA A 200 27.50 -0.28 -3.05
N LEU A 201 26.80 -0.33 -4.20
CA LEU A 201 27.29 0.15 -5.49
C LEU A 201 27.60 1.65 -5.46
N ASN A 202 26.69 2.47 -4.91
CA ASN A 202 26.90 3.91 -4.79
C ASN A 202 28.11 4.24 -3.90
N ASN A 203 28.35 3.44 -2.86
CA ASN A 203 29.48 3.58 -1.96
C ASN A 203 30.78 2.98 -2.50
N ASN A 204 30.74 2.30 -3.66
CA ASN A 204 31.86 1.53 -4.23
C ASN A 204 32.46 0.49 -3.23
N ASP A 205 31.64 -0.06 -2.34
CA ASP A 205 32.07 -1.04 -1.35
C ASP A 205 32.02 -2.45 -1.96
N ALA A 206 33.15 -2.91 -2.48
CA ALA A 206 33.27 -4.21 -3.15
C ALA A 206 32.83 -5.39 -2.27
N ASN A 207 33.09 -5.34 -0.96
CA ASN A 207 32.70 -6.39 -0.04
C ASN A 207 31.19 -6.40 0.19
N ALA A 208 30.60 -5.23 0.43
CA ALA A 208 29.16 -5.09 0.60
C ALA A 208 28.39 -5.43 -0.70
N ILE A 209 28.94 -5.10 -1.88
CA ILE A 209 28.36 -5.49 -3.17
C ILE A 209 28.28 -7.02 -3.26
N GLN A 210 29.39 -7.72 -2.98
CA GLN A 210 29.40 -9.18 -3.06
C GLN A 210 28.44 -9.84 -2.06
N GLN A 211 28.38 -9.31 -0.83
CA GLN A 211 27.48 -9.82 0.20
C GLN A 211 26.00 -9.63 -0.20
N ASN A 212 25.63 -8.43 -0.62
CA ASN A 212 24.24 -8.12 -0.99
C ASN A 212 23.82 -8.81 -2.30
N ALA A 213 24.74 -8.97 -3.27
CA ALA A 213 24.47 -9.75 -4.49
C ALA A 213 24.13 -11.21 -4.15
N ASN A 214 24.90 -11.85 -3.26
CA ASN A 214 24.61 -13.22 -2.84
C ASN A 214 23.23 -13.32 -2.17
N ALA A 215 22.92 -12.41 -1.24
CA ALA A 215 21.62 -12.38 -0.56
C ALA A 215 20.45 -12.13 -1.55
N LEU A 216 20.65 -11.25 -2.53
CA LEU A 216 19.67 -10.99 -3.60
C LEU A 216 19.42 -12.25 -4.44
N SER A 217 20.48 -12.92 -4.87
CA SER A 217 20.39 -14.16 -5.66
C SER A 217 19.69 -15.29 -4.92
N GLU A 218 20.09 -15.54 -3.67
CA GLU A 218 19.52 -16.57 -2.81
C GLU A 218 18.03 -16.31 -2.57
N SER A 219 17.67 -15.10 -2.14
CA SER A 219 16.28 -14.71 -1.89
C SER A 219 15.43 -14.77 -3.16
N ALA A 220 15.97 -14.38 -4.32
CA ALA A 220 15.28 -14.48 -5.60
C ALA A 220 15.00 -15.94 -6.01
N LYS A 221 15.97 -16.85 -5.80
CA LYS A 221 15.82 -18.29 -6.06
C LYS A 221 14.76 -18.90 -5.14
N GLU A 222 14.78 -18.59 -3.85
CA GLU A 222 13.73 -18.99 -2.90
C GLU A 222 12.36 -18.44 -3.32
N GLY A 223 12.30 -17.16 -3.70
CA GLY A 223 11.09 -16.52 -4.19
C GLY A 223 10.50 -17.23 -5.42
N LEU A 224 11.34 -17.67 -6.35
CA LEU A 224 10.90 -18.47 -7.51
C LEU A 224 10.29 -19.81 -7.10
N GLU A 225 10.84 -20.49 -6.09
CA GLU A 225 10.26 -21.72 -5.56
C GLU A 225 8.90 -21.47 -4.90
N ILE A 226 8.78 -20.41 -4.09
CA ILE A 226 7.51 -20.01 -3.47
C ILE A 226 6.45 -19.75 -4.55
N LEU A 227 6.79 -19.01 -5.62
CA LEU A 227 5.87 -18.68 -6.71
C LEU A 227 5.27 -19.92 -7.40
N LYS A 228 5.94 -21.08 -7.41
CA LYS A 228 5.39 -22.32 -7.99
C LYS A 228 4.15 -22.82 -7.25
N SER A 229 4.05 -22.51 -5.96
CA SER A 229 2.95 -22.91 -5.08
C SER A 229 1.83 -21.87 -4.99
N VAL A 230 2.02 -20.68 -5.56
CA VAL A 230 1.01 -19.61 -5.47
C VAL A 230 -0.12 -19.93 -6.45
N GLU A 231 -1.32 -20.12 -5.92
CA GLU A 231 -2.53 -20.25 -6.72
C GLU A 231 -2.80 -18.96 -7.50
N ASN A 232 -3.42 -19.06 -8.68
CA ASN A 232 -3.71 -17.88 -9.49
C ASN A 232 -5.09 -17.32 -9.13
N TYR A 233 -5.18 -16.00 -8.96
CA TYR A 233 -6.47 -15.36 -8.73
C TYR A 233 -7.34 -15.43 -9.97
N LYS A 234 -8.42 -16.22 -9.94
CA LYS A 234 -9.36 -16.40 -11.09
C LYS A 234 -8.64 -16.73 -12.40
N ASN A 235 -7.63 -17.61 -12.35
CA ASN A 235 -6.76 -17.99 -13.47
C ASN A 235 -5.87 -16.87 -14.04
N ASP A 236 -5.83 -15.69 -13.42
CA ASP A 236 -4.97 -14.58 -13.82
C ASP A 236 -3.55 -14.79 -13.29
N LYS A 237 -2.62 -15.10 -14.18
CA LYS A 237 -1.20 -15.36 -13.86
C LYS A 237 -0.32 -14.12 -13.94
N SER A 238 -0.90 -12.95 -14.23
CA SER A 238 -0.14 -11.77 -14.65
C SER A 238 0.90 -11.34 -13.62
N ILE A 239 0.51 -11.15 -12.35
CA ILE A 239 1.44 -10.76 -11.29
C ILE A 239 2.51 -11.83 -11.07
N VAL A 240 2.13 -13.11 -10.94
CA VAL A 240 3.07 -14.22 -10.76
C VAL A 240 4.15 -14.21 -11.85
N MET A 241 3.74 -14.05 -13.11
CA MET A 241 4.65 -14.03 -14.25
C MET A 241 5.53 -12.78 -14.28
N ALA A 242 5.01 -11.63 -13.87
CA ALA A 242 5.79 -10.40 -13.79
C ALA A 242 6.81 -10.45 -12.64
N THR A 243 6.43 -10.98 -11.48
CA THR A 243 7.33 -11.18 -10.33
C THR A 243 8.42 -12.19 -10.66
N LYS A 244 8.08 -13.29 -11.36
CA LYS A 244 9.06 -14.26 -11.85
C LYS A 244 10.14 -13.60 -12.71
N LYS A 245 9.73 -12.76 -13.67
CA LYS A 245 10.69 -12.01 -14.53
C LYS A 245 11.58 -11.08 -13.72
N ALA A 246 11.06 -10.48 -12.64
CA ALA A 246 11.86 -9.66 -11.73
C ALA A 246 12.94 -10.49 -11.02
N PHE A 247 12.58 -11.66 -10.51
CA PHE A 247 13.54 -12.55 -9.85
C PHE A 247 14.58 -13.11 -10.82
N GLU A 248 14.19 -13.49 -12.04
CA GLU A 248 15.13 -13.91 -13.08
C GLU A 248 16.15 -12.81 -13.42
N PHE A 249 15.69 -11.55 -13.47
CA PHE A 249 16.58 -10.40 -13.65
C PHE A 249 17.54 -10.23 -12.46
N PHE A 250 17.04 -10.25 -11.23
CA PHE A 250 17.88 -10.10 -10.03
C PHE A 250 18.92 -11.21 -9.90
N ILE A 251 18.59 -12.45 -10.31
CA ILE A 251 19.55 -13.56 -10.37
C ILE A 251 20.64 -13.28 -11.41
N ASP A 252 20.30 -12.86 -12.64
CA ASP A 252 21.31 -12.52 -13.66
C ASP A 252 22.20 -11.37 -13.20
N GLU A 253 21.62 -10.35 -12.60
CA GLU A 253 22.32 -9.21 -12.03
C GLU A 253 23.33 -9.64 -10.98
N ALA A 254 22.88 -10.37 -9.96
CA ALA A 254 23.71 -10.83 -8.87
C ALA A 254 24.78 -11.85 -9.29
N ASP A 255 24.39 -12.89 -10.03
CA ASP A 255 25.29 -14.02 -10.33
C ASP A 255 26.26 -13.71 -11.47
N ASN A 256 25.86 -12.89 -12.45
CA ASN A 256 26.63 -12.70 -13.68
C ASN A 256 27.17 -11.28 -13.86
N LYS A 257 26.51 -10.24 -13.32
CA LYS A 257 26.90 -8.84 -13.58
C LYS A 257 27.69 -8.23 -12.44
N MET A 258 27.26 -8.44 -11.20
CA MET A 258 27.96 -7.92 -10.01
C MET A 258 29.42 -8.38 -9.90
N PRO A 259 29.79 -9.64 -10.19
CA PRO A 259 31.20 -10.05 -10.15
C PRO A 259 32.10 -9.22 -11.05
N VAL A 260 31.62 -8.82 -12.24
CA VAL A 260 32.39 -7.98 -13.17
C VAL A 260 32.59 -6.57 -12.63
N LEU A 261 31.57 -6.03 -11.93
CA LEU A 261 31.68 -4.71 -11.30
C LEU A 261 32.64 -4.75 -10.11
N VAL A 262 32.59 -5.80 -9.30
CA VAL A 262 33.51 -6.03 -8.17
C VAL A 262 34.96 -6.17 -8.68
N ASP A 263 35.20 -6.97 -9.72
CA ASP A 263 36.52 -7.13 -10.33
C ASP A 263 37.11 -5.79 -10.81
N PHE A 264 36.27 -4.91 -11.34
CA PHE A 264 36.68 -3.56 -11.72
C PHE A 264 37.05 -2.71 -10.51
N LEU A 265 36.24 -2.71 -9.44
CA LEU A 265 36.51 -1.94 -8.22
C LEU A 265 37.82 -2.39 -7.55
N VAL A 266 38.06 -3.70 -7.46
CA VAL A 266 39.33 -4.24 -6.94
C VAL A 266 40.50 -3.81 -7.83
N SER A 267 40.36 -3.91 -9.16
CA SER A 267 41.40 -3.48 -10.09
C SER A 267 41.69 -1.98 -10.01
N LYS A 268 40.68 -1.16 -9.72
CA LYS A 268 40.83 0.28 -9.48
C LYS A 268 41.63 0.53 -8.20
N GLU A 269 41.27 -0.14 -7.10
CA GLU A 269 41.98 -0.01 -5.82
C GLU A 269 43.45 -0.46 -5.93
N ASP A 270 43.72 -1.57 -6.62
CA ASP A 270 45.08 -2.06 -6.87
C ASP A 270 45.91 -1.07 -7.68
N LEU A 271 45.31 -0.45 -8.70
CA LEU A 271 45.96 0.58 -9.51
C LEU A 271 46.29 1.81 -8.67
N GLU A 272 45.34 2.31 -7.87
CA GLU A 272 45.54 3.48 -7.00
C GLU A 272 46.64 3.24 -5.95
N LYS A 273 46.66 2.06 -5.32
CA LYS A 273 47.72 1.65 -4.38
C LYS A 273 49.08 1.57 -5.06
N THR A 274 49.16 0.95 -6.23
CA THR A 274 50.41 0.80 -6.99
C THR A 274 50.93 2.14 -7.49
N GLN A 275 50.03 3.01 -7.98
CA GLN A 275 50.37 4.37 -8.38
C GLN A 275 50.97 5.15 -7.20
N THR A 276 50.30 5.12 -6.05
CA THR A 276 50.76 5.81 -4.83
C THR A 276 52.14 5.30 -4.40
N ALA A 277 52.38 3.99 -4.46
CA ALA A 277 53.68 3.40 -4.13
C ALA A 277 54.80 3.84 -5.10
N LEU A 278 54.50 3.90 -6.41
CA LEU A 278 55.42 4.38 -7.44
C LEU A 278 55.74 5.87 -7.28
N GLU A 279 54.74 6.70 -6.99
CA GLU A 279 54.90 8.14 -6.77
C GLU A 279 55.78 8.43 -5.56
N LYS A 280 55.65 7.65 -4.48
CA LYS A 280 56.51 7.72 -3.28
C LYS A 280 57.93 7.20 -3.52
N THR A 281 58.13 6.36 -4.54
CA THR A 281 59.45 5.81 -4.87
C THR A 281 60.24 6.82 -5.72
N PRO A 282 61.43 7.28 -5.28
CA PRO A 282 62.25 8.20 -6.06
C PRO A 282 62.52 7.66 -7.46
N GLN A 283 62.43 8.51 -8.49
CA GLN A 283 62.52 8.08 -9.89
C GLN A 283 63.75 7.21 -10.20
N LYS A 284 64.92 7.54 -9.61
CA LYS A 284 66.17 6.79 -9.77
C LYS A 284 66.17 5.40 -9.10
N LYS A 285 65.19 5.12 -8.23
CA LYS A 285 65.05 3.87 -7.48
C LYS A 285 63.92 2.98 -8.00
N ARG A 286 63.15 3.43 -8.99
CA ARG A 286 62.08 2.63 -9.61
C ARG A 286 62.71 1.51 -10.44
N THR A 287 62.19 0.29 -10.32
CA THR A 287 62.62 -0.84 -11.13
C THR A 287 61.76 -0.99 -12.38
N GLN A 288 62.29 -1.63 -13.42
CA GLN A 288 61.52 -1.93 -14.63
C GLN A 288 60.29 -2.80 -14.31
N GLU A 289 60.45 -3.77 -13.40
CA GLU A 289 59.36 -4.63 -12.93
C GLU A 289 58.20 -3.84 -12.30
N GLN A 290 58.49 -2.80 -11.50
CA GLN A 290 57.44 -1.94 -10.93
C GLN A 290 56.70 -1.14 -12.01
N ILE A 291 57.42 -0.66 -13.03
CA ILE A 291 56.82 0.07 -14.16
C ILE A 291 55.96 -0.86 -15.01
N ASP A 292 56.45 -2.07 -15.31
CA ASP A 292 55.73 -3.07 -16.09
C ASP A 292 54.47 -3.54 -15.37
N GLY A 293 54.56 -3.78 -14.05
CA GLY A 293 53.41 -4.13 -13.20
C GLY A 293 52.35 -3.03 -13.19
N TYR A 294 52.75 -1.76 -13.04
CA TYR A 294 51.82 -0.64 -13.12
C TYR A 294 51.17 -0.51 -14.51
N ASN A 295 51.96 -0.62 -15.59
CA ASN A 295 51.43 -0.57 -16.96
C ASN A 295 50.44 -1.72 -17.23
N ALA A 296 50.69 -2.91 -16.68
CA ALA A 296 49.74 -4.02 -16.76
C ALA A 296 48.41 -3.72 -16.05
N LEU A 297 48.46 -3.11 -14.86
CA LEU A 297 47.26 -2.67 -14.12
C LEU A 297 46.52 -1.55 -14.87
N VAL A 298 47.22 -0.59 -15.48
CA VAL A 298 46.60 0.45 -16.32
C VAL A 298 45.84 -0.17 -17.49
N ASN A 299 46.42 -1.16 -18.17
CA ASN A 299 45.75 -1.87 -19.26
C ASN A 299 44.51 -2.65 -18.78
N LYS A 300 44.61 -3.34 -17.64
CA LYS A 300 43.48 -4.04 -17.00
C LYS A 300 42.36 -3.07 -16.65
N TYR A 301 42.70 -1.95 -16.00
CA TYR A 301 41.77 -0.89 -15.63
C TYR A 301 41.07 -0.30 -16.85
N ASN A 302 41.82 0.08 -17.90
CA ASN A 302 41.25 0.66 -19.13
C ASN A 302 40.26 -0.28 -19.83
N LYS A 303 40.51 -1.60 -19.79
CA LYS A 303 39.54 -2.60 -20.26
C LYS A 303 38.32 -2.65 -19.33
N GLY A 304 38.54 -2.75 -18.02
CA GLY A 304 37.50 -2.83 -17.01
C GLY A 304 36.54 -1.62 -17.02
N VAL A 305 37.02 -0.40 -17.24
CA VAL A 305 36.18 0.80 -17.34
C VAL A 305 35.12 0.66 -18.43
N LYS A 306 35.48 0.09 -19.59
CA LYS A 306 34.55 -0.08 -20.72
C LYS A 306 33.45 -1.08 -20.38
N ASP A 307 33.84 -2.20 -19.78
CA ASP A 307 32.91 -3.26 -19.39
C ASP A 307 31.99 -2.80 -18.25
N TYR A 308 32.54 -2.10 -17.24
CA TYR A 308 31.80 -1.50 -16.14
C TYR A 308 30.71 -0.54 -16.65
N ASN A 309 31.09 0.43 -17.49
CA ASN A 309 30.15 1.42 -18.01
C ASN A 309 29.03 0.78 -18.85
N LYS A 310 29.39 -0.20 -19.68
CA LYS A 310 28.43 -0.95 -20.50
C LYS A 310 27.45 -1.72 -19.63
N ILE A 311 27.95 -2.51 -18.68
CA ILE A 311 27.11 -3.33 -17.79
C ILE A 311 26.21 -2.45 -16.94
N ASN A 312 26.73 -1.36 -16.37
CA ASN A 312 25.94 -0.43 -15.57
C ASN A 312 24.78 0.18 -16.38
N THR A 313 25.04 0.57 -17.63
CA THR A 313 24.00 1.07 -18.53
C THR A 313 22.96 0.00 -18.85
N GLU A 314 23.39 -1.22 -19.16
CA GLU A 314 22.49 -2.34 -19.44
C GLU A 314 21.61 -2.70 -18.23
N LEU A 315 22.20 -2.76 -17.04
CA LEU A 315 21.50 -3.05 -15.78
C LEU A 315 20.45 -1.98 -15.48
N ASN A 316 20.82 -0.69 -15.56
CA ASN A 316 19.89 0.41 -15.28
C ASN A 316 18.65 0.35 -16.20
N ASN A 317 18.85 0.14 -17.50
CA ASN A 317 17.75 0.04 -18.46
C ASN A 317 16.87 -1.20 -18.21
N LYS A 318 17.48 -2.36 -17.93
CA LYS A 318 16.75 -3.60 -17.65
C LYS A 318 15.97 -3.52 -16.33
N ARG A 319 16.60 -3.01 -15.28
CA ARG A 319 15.97 -2.80 -13.96
C ARG A 319 14.74 -1.92 -14.11
N GLU A 320 14.87 -0.77 -14.76
CA GLU A 320 13.74 0.13 -15.02
C GLU A 320 12.61 -0.59 -15.78
N THR A 321 12.96 -1.31 -16.85
CA THR A 321 11.98 -2.06 -17.66
C THR A 321 11.21 -3.08 -16.83
N VAL A 322 11.92 -3.88 -16.03
CA VAL A 322 11.36 -4.99 -15.27
C VAL A 322 10.51 -4.48 -14.10
N ILE A 323 10.98 -3.48 -13.36
CA ILE A 323 10.24 -2.85 -12.26
C ILE A 323 9.00 -2.13 -12.80
N ASN A 324 9.12 -1.37 -13.89
CA ASN A 324 7.96 -0.69 -14.48
C ASN A 324 6.92 -1.69 -15.00
N ASN A 325 7.36 -2.79 -15.62
CA ASN A 325 6.45 -3.85 -16.06
C ASN A 325 5.71 -4.50 -14.88
N LEU A 326 6.39 -4.78 -13.77
CA LEU A 326 5.75 -5.30 -12.57
C LEU A 326 4.73 -4.31 -11.99
N ASN A 327 5.13 -3.04 -11.84
CA ASN A 327 4.26 -1.97 -11.33
C ASN A 327 3.00 -1.78 -12.19
N ASN A 328 3.15 -1.81 -13.52
CA ASN A 328 2.04 -1.69 -14.46
C ASN A 328 1.15 -2.93 -14.42
N THR A 329 1.75 -4.13 -14.34
CA THR A 329 1.01 -5.39 -14.16
C THR A 329 0.15 -5.35 -12.88
N ASN A 330 0.73 -4.92 -11.77
CA ASN A 330 0.04 -4.78 -10.50
C ASN A 330 -1.16 -3.82 -10.60
N GLN A 331 -0.95 -2.64 -11.20
CA GLN A 331 -2.02 -1.66 -11.42
C GLN A 331 -3.14 -2.21 -12.31
N ASN A 332 -2.78 -2.90 -13.40
CA ASN A 332 -3.73 -3.48 -14.32
C ASN A 332 -4.52 -4.62 -13.69
N PHE A 333 -3.87 -5.45 -12.87
CA PHE A 333 -4.51 -6.51 -12.11
C PHE A 333 -5.57 -5.94 -11.15
N LEU A 334 -5.20 -4.94 -10.34
CA LEU A 334 -6.15 -4.26 -9.44
C LEU A 334 -7.31 -3.65 -10.22
N LYS A 335 -7.03 -2.93 -11.32
CA LYS A 335 -8.06 -2.31 -12.18
C LYS A 335 -9.03 -3.33 -12.80
N LYS A 336 -8.53 -4.52 -13.14
CA LYS A 336 -9.29 -5.59 -13.79
C LYS A 336 -10.22 -6.31 -12.81
N HIS A 337 -9.73 -6.58 -11.59
CA HIS A 337 -10.44 -7.45 -10.64
C HIS A 337 -11.22 -6.68 -9.57
N ILE A 338 -10.86 -5.41 -9.30
CA ILE A 338 -11.65 -4.52 -8.45
C ILE A 338 -12.69 -3.82 -9.33
N PRO A 339 -14.00 -3.93 -9.02
CA PRO A 339 -15.04 -3.29 -9.81
C PRO A 339 -14.77 -1.80 -10.04
N ASN A 340 -14.94 -1.36 -11.28
CA ASN A 340 -15.02 0.05 -11.63
C ASN A 340 -16.48 0.43 -11.91
N ASP A 341 -16.78 1.73 -11.84
CA ASP A 341 -18.16 2.22 -11.96
C ASP A 341 -18.69 2.05 -13.39
#